data_AF-A0AAV6CP32-F1
#
_entry.id   AF-A0AAV6CP32-F1
#
_cell.length_a   1.000
_cell.length_b   1.000
_cell.length_c   1.000
_cell.angle_alpha   90.00
_cell.angle_beta   90.00
_cell.angle_gamma   90.00
#
_symmetry.space_group_name_H-M   'P 1'
#
loop_
_entity.id
_entity.type
_entity.pdbx_description
1 polymer ?
#
loop_
_entity_poly.entity_id
_entity_poly.type
_entity_poly.pdbx_seq_one_letter_code
_entity_poly.pdbx_strand_id
1 'polypeptide(L)'
;LGPVSGNLRPHGVGIHRVIDFGADEFTLGRAHPMIDPTSRIEAIAALAKDPRVAVLLLDIVLGHGAAADPAGDLAPALRAAREAARQEGRTLHVVASVIGTEGDPQGLAAQLAKLENAGVWVLSSNAQAARAAAGIAGADP
;
A
#
# COMPACT_ATOMS: atom_id res chain seq x y z
N LEU A 1 -18.08 5.51 3.80
CA LEU A 1 -16.89 5.97 3.05
C LEU A 1 -17.11 7.33 2.41
N GLY A 2 -18.23 7.60 1.72
CA GLY A 2 -18.38 8.88 1.03
C GLY A 2 -17.43 8.99 -0.17
N PRO A 3 -17.11 10.21 -0.66
CA PRO A 3 -16.29 10.40 -1.84
C PRO A 3 -14.85 9.90 -1.65
N VAL A 4 -14.29 9.30 -2.70
CA VAL A 4 -12.88 8.90 -2.80
C VAL A 4 -12.22 9.77 -3.86
N SER A 5 -11.10 10.40 -3.52
CA SER A 5 -10.28 11.18 -4.45
C SER A 5 -9.13 10.33 -5.01
N GLY A 6 -8.60 10.72 -6.17
CA GLY A 6 -7.47 10.04 -6.80
C GLY A 6 -7.04 10.73 -8.09
N ASN A 7 -5.98 10.21 -8.70
CA ASN A 7 -5.43 10.72 -9.96
C ASN A 7 -5.83 9.89 -11.20
N LEU A 8 -6.64 8.84 -11.03
CA LEU A 8 -7.11 7.97 -12.12
C LEU A 8 -8.21 8.59 -13.00
N ARG A 9 -8.97 9.59 -12.49
CA ARG A 9 -10.02 10.36 -13.21
C ARG A 9 -10.26 11.74 -12.55
N PRO A 10 -10.85 12.74 -13.24
CA PRO A 10 -11.13 14.06 -12.65
C PRO A 10 -12.18 13.97 -11.53
N HIS A 11 -11.69 14.10 -10.29
CA HIS A 11 -12.29 14.64 -9.06
C HIS A 11 -13.57 14.05 -8.43
N GLY A 12 -13.40 13.58 -7.20
CA GLY A 12 -14.29 13.85 -6.07
C GLY A 12 -13.50 14.50 -4.92
N VAL A 13 -14.11 15.41 -4.16
CA VAL A 13 -13.50 16.00 -2.94
C VAL A 13 -13.75 15.03 -1.78
N GLY A 14 -12.85 14.08 -1.61
CA GLY A 14 -12.98 12.98 -0.65
C GLY A 14 -11.84 12.94 0.35
N ILE A 15 -12.15 12.63 1.61
CA ILE A 15 -11.14 12.43 2.66
C ILE A 15 -10.34 11.14 2.46
N HIS A 16 -10.90 10.17 1.73
CA HIS A 16 -10.20 8.97 1.29
C HIS A 16 -9.50 9.22 -0.05
N ARG A 17 -8.30 8.64 -0.21
CA ARG A 17 -7.48 8.82 -1.41
C ARG A 17 -7.01 7.48 -1.96
N VAL A 18 -7.08 7.31 -3.28
CA VAL A 18 -6.44 6.22 -4.02
C VAL A 18 -5.49 6.85 -5.04
N ILE A 19 -4.21 6.51 -4.95
CA ILE A 19 -3.16 7.10 -5.79
C ILE A 19 -2.59 6.00 -6.67
N ASP A 20 -2.65 6.20 -7.99
CA ASP A 20 -1.90 5.43 -8.95
C ASP A 20 -0.52 6.06 -9.13
N PHE A 21 0.49 5.50 -8.48
CA PHE A 21 1.87 5.95 -8.61
C PHE A 21 2.47 5.63 -9.99
N GLY A 22 1.82 4.79 -10.80
CA GLY A 22 2.25 4.46 -12.16
C GLY A 22 1.91 5.52 -13.20
N ALA A 23 1.04 6.48 -12.86
CA ALA A 23 0.67 7.57 -13.74
C ALA A 23 1.88 8.42 -14.17
N ASP A 24 1.82 8.98 -15.39
CA ASP A 24 2.91 9.75 -16.02
C ASP A 24 3.47 10.86 -15.11
N GLU A 25 2.61 11.52 -14.34
CA GLU A 25 2.98 12.59 -13.41
C GLU A 25 3.96 12.14 -12.30
N PHE A 26 3.98 10.83 -11.98
CA PHE A 26 4.84 10.24 -10.96
C PHE A 26 6.05 9.48 -11.54
N THR A 27 6.06 9.22 -12.86
CA THR A 27 7.11 8.44 -13.54
C THR A 27 7.98 9.28 -14.47
N LEU A 28 7.73 10.59 -14.61
CA LEU A 28 8.58 11.48 -15.38
C LEU A 28 10.01 11.54 -14.80
N GLY A 29 10.98 10.98 -15.53
CA GLY A 29 12.39 10.95 -15.13
C GLY A 29 12.70 9.96 -13.99
N ARG A 30 11.78 9.05 -13.68
CA ARG A 30 11.92 8.03 -12.63
C ARG A 30 11.48 6.65 -13.17
N ALA A 31 12.01 5.58 -12.59
CA ALA A 31 11.52 4.24 -12.91
C ALA A 31 10.09 4.05 -12.40
N HIS A 32 9.31 3.21 -13.09
CA HIS A 32 7.94 2.89 -12.67
C HIS A 32 7.94 2.29 -11.26
N PRO A 33 6.95 2.60 -10.38
CA PRO A 33 6.94 2.14 -8.99
C PRO A 33 6.86 0.62 -8.77
N MET A 34 6.55 -0.13 -9.83
CA MET A 34 6.64 -1.59 -9.81
C MET A 34 8.09 -2.09 -9.89
N ILE A 35 9.01 -1.29 -10.44
CA ILE A 35 10.43 -1.60 -10.62
C ILE A 35 11.25 -0.97 -9.49
N ASP A 36 10.97 0.29 -9.16
CA ASP A 36 11.66 1.05 -8.12
C ASP A 36 10.67 1.47 -7.02
N PRO A 37 10.83 0.98 -5.78
CA PRO A 37 9.89 1.22 -4.69
C PRO A 37 10.02 2.62 -4.06
N THR A 38 10.99 3.44 -4.46
CA THR A 38 11.37 4.69 -3.78
C THR A 38 10.17 5.62 -3.55
N SER A 39 9.37 5.90 -4.57
CA SER A 39 8.21 6.80 -4.46
C SER A 39 7.15 6.27 -3.48
N ARG A 40 6.95 4.95 -3.45
CA ARG A 40 6.02 4.29 -2.53
C ARG A 40 6.54 4.36 -1.09
N ILE A 41 7.84 4.15 -0.87
CA ILE A 41 8.48 4.25 0.44
C ILE A 41 8.37 5.67 1.00
N GLU A 42 8.66 6.68 0.18
CA GLU A 42 8.50 8.10 0.54
C GLU A 42 7.05 8.41 0.94
N ALA A 43 6.08 7.94 0.15
CA ALA A 43 4.65 8.14 0.45
C ALA A 43 4.21 7.44 1.74
N ILE A 44 4.63 6.19 1.98
CA ILE A 44 4.35 5.46 3.22
C ILE A 44 4.86 6.25 4.43
N ALA A 45 6.11 6.73 4.37
CA ALA A 45 6.72 7.49 5.46
C ALA A 45 6.02 8.83 5.71
N ALA A 46 5.56 9.51 4.65
CA ALA A 46 4.80 10.75 4.77
C ALA A 46 3.41 10.51 5.37
N LEU A 47 2.67 9.51 4.87
CA LEU A 47 1.32 9.19 5.32
C LEU A 47 1.28 8.67 6.76
N ALA A 48 2.33 8.00 7.22
CA ALA A 48 2.45 7.55 8.62
C ALA A 48 2.39 8.69 9.65
N LYS A 49 2.84 9.88 9.25
CA LYS A 49 2.87 11.10 10.07
C LYS A 49 1.54 11.87 10.04
N ASP A 50 0.62 11.52 9.14
CA ASP A 50 -0.69 12.18 9.07
C ASP A 50 -1.66 11.51 10.06
N PRO A 51 -2.09 12.20 11.13
CA PRO A 51 -2.97 11.61 12.14
C PRO A 51 -4.36 11.27 11.60
N ARG A 52 -4.73 11.76 10.41
CA ARG A 52 -6.02 11.46 9.76
C ARG A 52 -6.02 10.12 9.03
N VAL A 53 -4.84 9.51 8.83
CA VAL A 53 -4.72 8.25 8.10
C VAL A 53 -4.86 7.07 9.06
N ALA A 54 -6.01 6.40 9.00
CA ALA A 54 -6.28 5.19 9.79
C ALA A 54 -5.77 3.90 9.11
N VAL A 55 -5.69 3.89 7.78
CA VAL A 55 -5.33 2.70 6.99
C VAL A 55 -4.53 3.06 5.74
N LEU A 56 -3.49 2.27 5.47
CA LEU A 56 -2.82 2.20 4.17
C LEU A 56 -3.33 0.97 3.41
N LEU A 57 -3.77 1.17 2.17
CA LEU A 57 -4.17 0.10 1.25
C LEU A 57 -3.12 -0.01 0.14
N LEU A 58 -2.56 -1.21 -0.06
CA LEU A 58 -1.50 -1.45 -1.03
C LEU A 58 -1.82 -2.63 -1.95
N ASP A 59 -1.33 -2.56 -3.18
CA ASP A 59 -1.21 -3.67 -4.11
C ASP A 59 0.27 -4.02 -4.33
N ILE A 60 0.58 -5.32 -4.35
CA ILE A 60 1.93 -5.84 -4.57
C ILE A 60 1.90 -6.70 -5.82
N VAL A 61 2.39 -6.16 -6.93
CA VAL A 61 2.37 -6.83 -8.23
C VAL A 61 3.68 -7.61 -8.43
N LEU A 62 3.55 -8.88 -8.79
CA LEU A 62 4.66 -9.79 -9.10
C LEU A 62 4.78 -9.98 -10.62
N GLY A 63 5.75 -10.80 -11.02
CA GLY A 63 5.96 -11.20 -12.40
C GLY A 63 7.10 -10.48 -13.09
N HIS A 64 7.23 -10.73 -14.38
CA HIS A 64 8.33 -10.19 -15.19
C HIS A 64 8.22 -8.67 -15.30
N GLY A 65 9.32 -7.97 -15.03
CA GLY A 65 9.37 -6.50 -15.06
C GLY A 65 8.95 -5.82 -13.76
N ALA A 66 8.56 -6.57 -12.72
CA ALA A 66 8.47 -6.04 -11.36
C ALA A 66 9.84 -6.14 -10.65
N ALA A 67 9.97 -5.46 -9.51
CA ALA A 67 11.11 -5.59 -8.61
C ALA A 67 11.36 -7.06 -8.24
N ALA A 68 12.61 -7.38 -7.89
CA ALA A 68 13.01 -8.74 -7.51
C ALA A 68 12.37 -9.17 -6.18
N ASP A 69 12.10 -8.22 -5.27
CA ASP A 69 11.54 -8.50 -3.95
C ASP A 69 10.58 -7.38 -3.46
N PRO A 70 9.44 -7.15 -4.15
CA PRO A 70 8.61 -5.97 -3.90
C PRO A 70 8.04 -5.90 -2.48
N ALA A 71 7.70 -7.04 -1.86
CA ALA A 71 7.28 -7.06 -0.46
C ALA A 71 8.46 -6.80 0.49
N GLY A 72 9.64 -7.36 0.21
CA GLY A 72 10.83 -7.14 1.00
C GLY A 72 11.28 -5.68 0.98
N ASP A 73 11.18 -5.03 -0.18
CA ASP A 73 11.53 -3.63 -0.36
C ASP A 73 10.64 -2.68 0.46
N LEU A 74 9.33 -2.96 0.53
CA LEU A 74 8.38 -2.13 1.26
C LEU A 74 8.28 -2.48 2.76
N ALA A 75 8.57 -3.72 3.15
CA ALA A 75 8.40 -4.21 4.51
C ALA A 75 9.07 -3.34 5.60
N PRO A 76 10.32 -2.85 5.45
CA PRO A 76 10.93 -1.94 6.41
C PRO A 76 10.15 -0.64 6.60
N ALA A 77 9.70 -0.03 5.51
CA ALA A 77 8.93 1.22 5.54
C ALA A 77 7.56 1.02 6.21
N LEU A 78 6.90 -0.11 5.94
CA LEU A 78 5.62 -0.45 6.56
C LEU A 78 5.75 -0.68 8.07
N ARG A 79 6.81 -1.37 8.53
CA ARG A 79 7.09 -1.52 9.97
C ARG A 79 7.34 -0.17 10.63
N ALA A 80 8.18 0.66 10.02
CA ALA A 80 8.50 1.99 10.54
C ALA A 80 7.26 2.89 10.61
N ALA A 81 6.40 2.88 9.59
CA ALA A 81 5.16 3.65 9.56
C ALA A 81 4.21 3.27 10.71
N ARG A 82 4.02 1.96 10.93
CA ARG A 82 3.18 1.46 12.03
C ARG A 82 3.76 1.79 13.40
N GLU A 83 5.07 1.67 13.56
CA GLU A 83 5.75 2.01 14.81
C GLU A 83 5.67 3.50 15.12
N ALA A 84 5.87 4.38 14.13
CA ALA A 84 5.73 5.82 14.30
C ALA A 84 4.31 6.21 14.75
N ALA A 85 3.27 5.64 14.14
CA ALA A 85 1.90 5.86 14.57
C ALA A 85 1.67 5.38 16.02
N ARG A 86 2.20 4.21 16.38
CA ARG A 86 2.10 3.64 17.73
C ARG A 86 2.75 4.52 18.79
N GLN A 87 3.92 5.11 18.50
CA GLN A 87 4.62 6.03 19.39
C GLN A 87 3.82 7.31 19.68
N GLU A 88 2.93 7.69 18.77
CA GLU A 88 1.99 8.80 18.94
C GLU A 88 0.63 8.36 19.53
N GLY A 89 0.50 7.12 20.00
CA GLY A 89 -0.74 6.58 20.56
C GLY A 89 -1.83 6.29 19.51
N ARG A 90 -1.47 6.27 18.22
CA ARG A 90 -2.39 5.97 17.10
C ARG A 90 -2.21 4.52 16.64
N THR A 91 -3.26 3.98 16.01
CA THR A 91 -3.16 2.70 15.31
C THR A 91 -3.22 2.97 13.80
N LEU A 92 -2.15 2.63 13.09
CA LEU A 92 -2.13 2.63 11.62
C LEU A 92 -2.27 1.20 11.11
N HIS A 93 -3.40 0.92 10.47
CA HIS A 93 -3.61 -0.36 9.80
C HIS A 93 -2.93 -0.37 8.43
N VAL A 94 -2.46 -1.53 8.01
CA VAL A 94 -1.94 -1.75 6.66
C VAL A 94 -2.62 -2.98 6.08
N VAL A 95 -3.29 -2.81 4.95
CA VAL A 95 -3.98 -3.88 4.21
C VAL A 95 -3.34 -3.97 2.84
N ALA A 96 -3.07 -5.19 2.38
CA ALA A 96 -2.54 -5.42 1.05
C ALA A 96 -3.20 -6.59 0.34
N SER A 97 -3.04 -6.63 -0.98
CA SER A 97 -3.24 -7.82 -1.80
C SER A 97 -2.01 -8.03 -2.68
N VAL A 98 -1.64 -9.30 -2.88
CA VAL A 98 -0.55 -9.67 -3.78
C VAL A 98 -1.14 -10.18 -5.09
N ILE A 99 -0.73 -9.58 -6.20
CA ILE A 99 -1.18 -9.88 -7.56
C ILE A 99 -0.03 -10.61 -8.24
N GLY A 100 -0.20 -11.92 -8.42
CA GLY A 100 0.80 -12.80 -8.97
C GLY A 100 0.41 -14.25 -8.77
N THR A 101 1.32 -15.15 -9.13
CA THR A 101 1.14 -16.59 -9.10
C THR A 101 2.34 -17.28 -8.44
N GLU A 102 2.20 -18.55 -8.08
CA GLU A 102 3.31 -19.38 -7.61
C GLU A 102 4.45 -19.53 -8.64
N GLY A 103 4.16 -19.29 -9.93
CA GLY A 103 5.15 -19.36 -11.01
C GLY A 103 5.97 -18.09 -11.19
N ASP A 104 5.65 -17.00 -10.50
CA ASP A 104 6.38 -15.73 -10.64
C ASP A 104 7.74 -15.77 -9.92
N PRO A 105 8.78 -15.12 -10.48
CA PRO A 105 10.16 -15.25 -10.01
C PRO A 105 10.39 -14.76 -8.57
N GLN A 106 9.52 -13.88 -8.07
CA GLN A 106 9.59 -13.34 -6.70
C GLN A 106 9.14 -14.34 -5.62
N GLY A 107 8.45 -15.42 -6.01
CA GLY A 107 7.89 -16.44 -5.12
C GLY A 107 6.71 -15.93 -4.29
N LEU A 108 5.48 -16.24 -4.70
CA LEU A 108 4.24 -15.75 -4.07
C LEU A 108 4.22 -15.98 -2.54
N ALA A 109 4.45 -17.21 -2.10
CA ALA A 109 4.45 -17.55 -0.67
C ALA A 109 5.47 -16.74 0.15
N ALA A 110 6.66 -16.48 -0.40
CA ALA A 110 7.67 -15.67 0.28
C ALA A 110 7.28 -14.20 0.38
N GLN A 111 6.63 -13.65 -0.66
CA GLN A 111 6.13 -12.27 -0.65
C GLN A 111 5.00 -12.09 0.38
N LEU A 112 4.06 -13.04 0.44
CA LEU A 112 2.98 -13.05 1.44
C LEU A 112 3.56 -13.05 2.87
N ALA A 113 4.47 -13.98 3.16
CA ALA A 113 5.09 -14.10 4.48
C ALA A 113 5.84 -12.83 4.90
N LYS A 114 6.52 -12.14 3.98
CA LYS A 114 7.22 -10.87 4.28
C LYS A 114 6.26 -9.77 4.72
N LEU A 115 5.10 -9.65 4.07
CA LEU A 115 4.07 -8.68 4.41
C LEU A 115 3.41 -9.01 5.75
N GLU A 116 3.04 -10.27 5.97
CA GLU A 116 2.45 -10.73 7.24
C GLU A 116 3.43 -10.49 8.41
N ASN A 117 4.71 -10.80 8.22
CA ASN A 117 5.79 -10.51 9.18
C ASN A 117 6.07 -9.00 9.35
N ALA A 118 5.55 -8.13 8.48
CA ALA A 118 5.54 -6.68 8.68
C ALA A 118 4.27 -6.19 9.40
N GLY A 119 3.35 -7.11 9.73
CA GLY A 119 2.07 -6.82 10.37
C GLY A 119 1.03 -6.27 9.39
N VAL A 120 1.15 -6.60 8.10
CA VAL A 120 0.19 -6.26 7.06
C VAL A 120 -0.91 -7.32 7.01
N TRP A 121 -2.16 -6.89 6.85
CA TRP A 121 -3.27 -7.80 6.57
C TRP A 121 -3.31 -8.10 5.08
N VAL A 122 -2.89 -9.29 4.70
CA VAL A 122 -2.84 -9.69 3.29
C VAL A 122 -4.11 -10.44 2.92
N LEU A 123 -4.87 -9.91 1.96
CA LEU A 123 -6.12 -10.50 1.49
C LEU A 123 -6.00 -11.01 0.06
N SER A 124 -6.82 -12.01 -0.26
CA SER A 124 -6.76 -12.78 -1.51
C SER A 124 -7.10 -11.99 -2.78
N SER A 125 -7.61 -10.76 -2.67
CA SER A 125 -7.93 -9.91 -3.82
C SER A 125 -7.98 -8.43 -3.45
N ASN A 126 -7.76 -7.57 -4.44
CA ASN A 126 -7.89 -6.12 -4.28
C ASN A 126 -9.30 -5.72 -3.80
N ALA A 127 -10.35 -6.45 -4.23
CA ALA A 127 -11.72 -6.20 -3.79
C ALA A 127 -11.96 -6.54 -2.31
N GLN A 128 -11.31 -7.59 -1.78
CA GLN A 128 -11.35 -7.88 -0.34
C GLN A 128 -10.52 -6.86 0.45
N ALA A 129 -9.31 -6.54 -0.03
CA ALA A 129 -8.43 -5.52 0.55
C ALA A 129 -9.13 -4.16 0.68
N ALA A 130 -9.77 -3.70 -0.40
CA ALA A 130 -10.53 -2.45 -0.41
C ALA A 130 -11.72 -2.47 0.57
N ARG A 131 -12.46 -3.58 0.65
CA ARG A 131 -13.58 -3.73 1.61
C ARG A 131 -13.11 -3.74 3.06
N ALA A 132 -11.98 -4.37 3.36
CA ALA A 132 -11.39 -4.35 4.69
C ALA A 132 -10.90 -2.94 5.06
N ALA A 133 -10.18 -2.27 4.17
CA ALA A 133 -9.73 -0.89 4.37
C ALA A 133 -10.92 0.07 4.58
N ALA A 134 -11.99 -0.12 3.81
CA ALA A 134 -13.25 0.59 3.99
C ALA A 134 -13.88 0.36 5.38
N GLY A 135 -13.94 -0.90 5.83
CA GLY A 135 -14.45 -1.24 7.16
C GLY A 135 -13.65 -0.58 8.28
N ILE A 136 -12.32 -0.53 8.15
CA ILE A 136 -11.43 0.15 9.10
C ILE A 136 -11.68 1.66 9.09
N ALA A 137 -11.74 2.27 7.90
CA ALA A 137 -11.93 3.70 7.75
C ALA A 137 -13.35 4.20 8.08
N GLY A 138 -14.33 3.28 8.14
CA GLY A 138 -15.74 3.55 8.42
C GLY A 138 -16.23 3.02 9.76
N ALA A 139 -15.38 2.37 10.57
CA ALA A 139 -15.69 2.12 11.97
C ALA A 139 -15.72 3.48 12.69
N ASP A 140 -16.90 3.83 13.23
CA ASP A 140 -17.09 5.04 14.03
C ASP A 140 -16.05 5.08 15.18
N PRO A 141 -15.43 6.23 15.49
CA PRO A 141 -14.41 6.35 16.52
C PRO A 141 -14.88 5.96 17.93
#